data_AF-A0A0P1M819-F1
#
_entry.id   AF-A0A0P1M819-F1
#
_cell.length_a   1.000
_cell.length_b   1.000
_cell.length_c   1.000
_cell.angle_alpha   90.00
_cell.angle_beta   90.00
_cell.angle_gamma   90.00
#
_symmetry.space_group_name_H-M   'P 1'
#
loop_
_entity.id
_entity.type
_entity.pdbx_description
1 polymer ?
#
loop_
_entity_poly.entity_id
_entity_poly.type
_entity_poly.pdbx_seq_one_letter_code
_entity_poly.pdbx_strand_id
1 'polypeptide(L)'
;MRSFLKPGISLTIAFILLISFTACKKQPSEPSAVIYISVTPSSLNFGYVAVNQYKDMPIVVKNQNNSTGKLTGTVNISGNGFSIQGATQFNLSPGDSIITYVRFTPTSDGAFSGALSITHNATNLSSPLTVQLLGNGDATINQIISLIQSGWQSFSNKNYDDAFTKFDQAVSLSRANSRYDSLQAEAECGRGWSRAYKREFSLARNDLLNSLAHQSVSQSVSLNSKAGLAFVHHALNEFSSAIQRALEVLNANPNYVFAYDNRVYYKRLRLVLAQSYYTLGDFQSAAQQLDIIDPAGAPHSTDPAVLLRQIQDMWSRL
;
A
#
# COMPACT_ATOMS: atom_id res chain seq x y z
N MET A 1 -75.53 78.01 56.25
CA MET A 1 -74.45 78.97 55.94
C MET A 1 -74.24 78.95 54.43
N ARG A 2 -74.47 80.10 53.78
CA ARG A 2 -73.94 80.63 52.49
C ARG A 2 -73.36 79.64 51.45
N SER A 3 -73.53 79.73 50.12
CA SER A 3 -74.40 80.42 49.14
C SER A 3 -73.72 80.32 47.76
N PHE A 4 -74.49 80.34 46.67
CA PHE A 4 -74.16 80.79 45.29
C PHE A 4 -73.59 79.83 44.20
N LEU A 5 -74.50 79.52 43.26
CA LEU A 5 -74.48 79.72 41.77
C LEU A 5 -73.44 79.03 40.83
N LYS A 6 -74.02 78.36 39.81
CA LYS A 6 -73.53 77.99 38.43
C LYS A 6 -72.99 79.23 37.63
N PRO A 7 -72.39 79.17 36.41
CA PRO A 7 -72.43 78.13 35.33
C PRO A 7 -71.10 77.87 34.56
N GLY A 8 -71.15 76.99 33.54
CA GLY A 8 -70.00 76.39 32.85
C GLY A 8 -69.34 77.18 31.70
N ILE A 9 -68.21 76.63 31.22
CA ILE A 9 -67.50 77.02 29.99
C ILE A 9 -66.98 75.75 29.30
N SER A 10 -67.27 75.64 28.01
CA SER A 10 -66.81 74.61 27.06
C SER A 10 -65.33 74.80 26.73
N LEU A 11 -64.52 73.74 26.76
CA LEU A 11 -63.15 73.76 26.24
C LEU A 11 -62.95 72.60 25.25
N THR A 12 -62.83 72.97 23.98
CA THR A 12 -62.44 72.12 22.86
C THR A 12 -60.98 71.66 23.02
N ILE A 13 -60.74 70.36 23.16
CA ILE A 13 -59.39 69.77 23.12
C ILE A 13 -59.13 69.23 21.72
N ALA A 14 -58.18 69.85 21.03
CA ALA A 14 -57.70 69.42 19.71
C ALA A 14 -56.91 68.10 19.84
N PHE A 15 -57.35 67.07 19.11
CA PHE A 15 -56.65 65.80 18.96
C PHE A 15 -55.45 66.01 18.02
N ILE A 16 -54.23 66.10 18.57
CA ILE A 16 -52.99 66.08 17.77
C ILE A 16 -52.74 64.62 17.38
N LEU A 17 -53.00 64.30 16.12
CA LEU A 17 -52.69 63.01 15.51
C LEU A 17 -51.16 62.91 15.34
N LEU A 18 -50.48 62.21 16.24
CA LEU A 18 -49.07 61.86 16.07
C LEU A 18 -48.95 60.80 14.97
N ILE A 19 -48.57 61.21 13.76
CA ILE A 19 -48.24 60.29 12.67
C ILE A 19 -46.83 59.77 12.92
N SER A 20 -46.74 58.55 13.45
CA SER A 20 -45.49 57.80 13.53
C SER A 20 -45.04 57.43 12.11
N PHE A 21 -44.03 58.12 11.58
CA PHE A 21 -43.34 57.67 10.38
C PHE A 21 -42.50 56.43 10.73
N THR A 22 -43.01 55.24 10.44
CA THR A 22 -42.19 54.02 10.41
C THR A 22 -41.27 54.12 9.20
N ALA A 23 -40.10 54.73 9.38
CA ALA A 23 -39.02 54.63 8.42
C ALA A 23 -38.64 53.16 8.27
N CYS A 24 -38.88 52.59 7.08
CA CYS A 24 -38.38 51.28 6.70
C CYS A 24 -36.84 51.36 6.68
N LYS A 25 -36.18 51.04 7.79
CA LYS A 25 -34.73 50.88 7.82
C LYS A 25 -34.41 49.70 6.90
N LYS A 26 -33.87 50.00 5.71
CA LYS A 26 -33.25 49.01 4.84
C LYS A 26 -32.14 48.35 5.67
N GLN A 27 -32.38 47.12 6.13
CA GLN A 27 -31.41 46.33 6.87
C GLN A 27 -30.13 46.30 6.01
N PRO A 28 -28.95 46.64 6.55
CA PRO A 28 -27.71 46.49 5.79
C PRO A 28 -27.65 45.03 5.35
N SER A 29 -27.68 44.77 4.04
CA SER A 29 -27.38 43.43 3.54
C SER A 29 -26.00 43.09 4.05
N GLU A 30 -25.88 42.06 4.90
CA GLU A 30 -24.58 41.55 5.30
C GLU A 30 -23.73 41.36 4.03
N PRO A 31 -22.43 41.75 4.03
CA PRO A 31 -21.58 41.52 2.89
C PRO A 31 -21.64 40.03 2.54
N SER A 32 -22.05 39.73 1.30
CA SER A 32 -22.22 38.35 0.84
C SER A 32 -20.90 37.61 1.03
N ALA A 33 -20.94 36.48 1.76
CA ALA A 33 -19.73 35.73 2.06
C ALA A 33 -19.07 35.27 0.76
N VAL A 34 -17.79 35.64 0.59
CA VAL A 34 -16.93 35.14 -0.49
C VAL A 34 -16.25 33.88 0.02
N ILE A 35 -16.49 32.75 -0.65
CA ILE A 35 -16.02 31.43 -0.24
C ILE A 35 -15.25 30.82 -1.40
N TYR A 36 -14.01 30.41 -1.15
CA TYR A 36 -13.13 29.79 -2.12
C TYR A 36 -12.94 28.31 -1.79
N ILE A 37 -13.44 27.43 -2.67
CA ILE A 37 -13.19 25.99 -2.61
C ILE A 37 -11.99 25.63 -3.48
N SER A 38 -11.19 24.67 -3.02
CA SER A 38 -10.25 23.92 -3.85
C SER A 38 -10.43 22.42 -3.62
N VAL A 39 -10.42 21.64 -4.70
CA VAL A 39 -10.50 20.17 -4.68
C VAL A 39 -9.28 19.59 -5.36
N THR A 40 -8.61 18.62 -4.74
CA THR A 40 -7.38 18.03 -5.28
C THR A 40 -7.32 16.53 -5.00
N PRO A 41 -7.01 15.69 -6.01
CA PRO A 41 -6.83 16.03 -7.44
C PRO A 41 -8.17 16.35 -8.15
N SER A 42 -8.09 16.91 -9.37
CA SER A 42 -9.27 17.20 -10.23
C SER A 42 -9.80 15.98 -10.99
N SER A 43 -9.05 14.88 -10.99
CA SER A 43 -9.47 13.56 -11.45
C SER A 43 -8.77 12.46 -10.66
N LEU A 44 -9.40 11.30 -10.57
CA LEU A 44 -8.83 10.09 -10.01
C LEU A 44 -8.73 9.02 -11.10
N ASN A 45 -7.51 8.57 -11.38
CA ASN A 45 -7.28 7.37 -12.17
C ASN A 45 -6.72 6.28 -11.26
N PHE A 46 -7.55 5.27 -11.00
CA PHE A 46 -7.22 4.14 -10.14
C PHE A 46 -6.22 3.19 -10.82
N GLY A 47 -6.02 3.30 -12.13
CA GLY A 47 -5.19 2.38 -12.91
C GLY A 47 -5.89 1.05 -13.08
N TYR A 48 -5.14 -0.04 -12.94
CA TYR A 48 -5.65 -1.40 -13.04
C TYR A 48 -5.81 -1.98 -11.64
N VAL A 49 -6.98 -2.55 -11.37
CA VAL A 49 -7.31 -3.21 -10.11
C VAL A 49 -7.84 -4.59 -10.46
N ALA A 50 -7.39 -5.60 -9.74
CA ALA A 50 -7.87 -6.96 -9.96
C ALA A 50 -9.38 -7.03 -9.77
N VAL A 51 -10.07 -7.82 -10.59
CA VAL A 51 -11.53 -7.99 -10.47
C VAL A 51 -11.89 -8.42 -9.04
N ASN A 52 -12.91 -7.79 -8.46
CA ASN A 52 -13.38 -7.95 -7.07
C ASN A 52 -12.37 -7.55 -5.98
N GLN A 53 -11.23 -6.96 -6.33
CA GLN A 53 -10.34 -6.26 -5.39
C GLN A 53 -10.63 -4.76 -5.40
N TYR A 54 -10.04 -4.02 -4.46
CA TYR A 54 -10.28 -2.58 -4.35
C TYR A 54 -9.01 -1.75 -4.24
N LYS A 55 -9.13 -0.48 -4.63
CA LYS A 55 -8.13 0.56 -4.40
C LYS A 55 -8.82 1.83 -3.93
N ASP A 56 -8.30 2.42 -2.87
CA ASP A 56 -8.78 3.68 -2.32
C ASP A 56 -7.85 4.82 -2.74
N MET A 57 -8.42 5.94 -3.18
CA MET A 57 -7.67 7.17 -3.49
C MET A 57 -8.29 8.37 -2.77
N PRO A 58 -7.46 9.25 -2.18
CA PRO A 58 -7.95 10.41 -1.45
C PRO A 58 -8.32 11.57 -2.41
N ILE A 59 -9.35 12.32 -2.00
CA ILE A 59 -9.71 13.63 -2.50
C ILE A 59 -9.68 14.59 -1.32
N VAL A 60 -8.99 15.70 -1.47
CA VAL A 60 -8.97 16.78 -0.48
C VAL A 60 -9.92 17.86 -0.92
N VAL A 61 -10.90 18.20 -0.07
CA VAL A 61 -11.76 19.37 -0.22
C VAL A 61 -11.34 20.39 0.82
N LYS A 62 -10.97 21.59 0.36
CA LYS A 62 -10.45 22.65 1.23
C LYS A 62 -11.24 23.95 1.07
N ASN A 63 -11.53 24.58 2.19
CA ASN A 63 -11.92 25.98 2.26
C ASN A 63 -10.65 26.83 2.33
N GLN A 64 -10.38 27.65 1.32
CA GLN A 64 -9.13 28.41 1.28
C GLN A 64 -9.06 29.47 2.40
N ASN A 65 -7.84 29.88 2.74
CA ASN A 65 -7.59 30.82 3.84
C ASN A 65 -8.18 32.22 3.61
N ASN A 66 -8.38 32.60 2.34
CA ASN A 66 -8.95 33.88 1.92
C ASN A 66 -10.50 33.87 1.87
N SER A 67 -11.14 32.77 2.28
CA SER A 67 -12.58 32.72 2.45
C SER A 67 -13.04 33.56 3.63
N THR A 68 -14.18 34.22 3.47
CA THR A 68 -14.82 35.05 4.50
C THR A 68 -15.98 34.32 5.20
N GLY A 69 -16.27 33.07 4.80
CA GLY A 69 -17.36 32.26 5.36
C GLY A 69 -17.07 30.75 5.35
N LYS A 70 -18.00 29.98 5.93
CA LYS A 70 -17.91 28.51 5.98
C LYS A 70 -18.26 27.89 4.63
N LEU A 71 -17.43 26.96 4.19
CA LEU A 71 -17.69 26.11 3.03
C LEU A 71 -18.53 24.92 3.47
N THR A 72 -19.75 24.81 2.95
CA THR A 72 -20.67 23.69 3.21
C THR A 72 -21.02 23.00 1.92
N GLY A 73 -21.19 21.68 1.98
CA GLY A 73 -21.54 20.92 0.79
C GLY A 73 -21.75 19.44 1.03
N THR A 74 -22.10 18.77 -0.07
CA THR A 74 -22.32 17.33 -0.12
C THR A 74 -21.53 16.71 -1.27
N VAL A 75 -21.20 15.44 -1.12
CA VAL A 75 -20.43 14.65 -2.08
C VAL A 75 -21.29 13.46 -2.48
N ASN A 76 -21.56 13.34 -3.78
CA ASN A 76 -22.28 12.23 -4.39
C ASN A 76 -21.37 11.52 -5.40
N ILE A 77 -21.64 10.24 -5.65
CA ILE A 77 -20.85 9.43 -6.58
C ILE A 77 -21.74 8.68 -7.57
N SER A 78 -21.26 8.55 -8.80
CA SER A 78 -21.88 7.77 -9.86
C SER A 78 -20.83 6.92 -10.61
N GLY A 79 -21.31 5.91 -11.32
CA GLY A 79 -20.48 4.95 -12.05
C GLY A 79 -20.32 3.63 -11.29
N ASN A 80 -20.41 2.52 -12.03
CA ASN A 80 -20.29 1.18 -11.44
C ASN A 80 -18.88 0.97 -10.88
N GLY A 81 -18.80 0.24 -9.77
CA GLY A 81 -17.53 -0.06 -9.10
C GLY A 81 -16.94 1.09 -8.29
N PHE A 82 -17.54 2.28 -8.27
CA PHE A 82 -17.07 3.39 -7.44
C PHE A 82 -17.95 3.61 -6.20
N SER A 83 -17.33 3.89 -5.06
CA SER A 83 -18.04 4.23 -3.81
C SER A 83 -17.27 5.25 -2.97
N ILE A 84 -17.98 6.05 -2.17
CA ILE A 84 -17.36 6.97 -1.21
C ILE A 84 -17.10 6.22 0.09
N GLN A 85 -15.91 6.38 0.64
CA GLN A 85 -15.54 5.91 1.97
C GLN A 85 -15.47 7.12 2.90
N GLY A 86 -16.28 7.11 3.96
CA GLY A 86 -16.34 8.19 4.95
C GLY A 86 -17.47 9.20 4.71
N ALA A 87 -17.26 10.45 5.12
CA ALA A 87 -18.30 11.47 5.14
C ALA A 87 -18.66 11.96 3.72
N THR A 88 -19.97 12.06 3.47
CA THR A 88 -20.56 12.61 2.24
C THR A 88 -21.03 14.05 2.40
N GLN A 89 -20.79 14.66 3.55
CA GLN A 89 -21.15 16.05 3.85
C GLN A 89 -19.98 16.72 4.57
N PHE A 90 -19.82 18.03 4.38
CA PHE A 90 -18.78 18.81 5.05
C PHE A 90 -19.26 20.21 5.43
N ASN A 91 -18.63 20.75 6.47
CA ASN A 91 -18.80 22.12 6.96
C ASN A 91 -17.44 22.62 7.47
N LEU A 92 -16.75 23.39 6.66
CA LEU A 92 -15.34 23.74 6.84
C LEU A 92 -15.19 25.23 7.11
N SER A 93 -14.49 25.60 8.18
CA SER A 93 -14.11 27.00 8.42
C SER A 93 -13.01 27.42 7.43
N PRO A 94 -12.76 28.73 7.22
CA PRO A 94 -11.64 29.17 6.40
C PRO A 94 -10.32 28.53 6.85
N GLY A 95 -9.60 27.92 5.91
CA GLY A 95 -8.35 27.20 6.15
C GLY A 95 -8.52 25.69 6.43
N ASP A 96 -9.71 25.24 6.83
CA ASP A 96 -9.98 23.83 7.11
C ASP A 96 -10.06 22.99 5.82
N SER A 97 -9.79 21.70 5.97
CA SER A 97 -9.89 20.70 4.91
C SER A 97 -10.48 19.40 5.41
N ILE A 98 -11.15 18.67 4.54
CA ILE A 98 -11.54 17.27 4.73
C ILE A 98 -10.89 16.38 3.67
N ILE A 99 -10.53 15.16 4.06
CA ILE A 99 -10.09 14.10 3.16
C ILE A 99 -11.25 13.11 3.01
N THR A 100 -11.72 12.94 1.78
CA THR A 100 -12.71 11.91 1.40
C THR A 100 -12.01 10.86 0.56
N TYR A 101 -12.22 9.58 0.85
CA TYR A 101 -11.65 8.50 0.05
C TYR A 101 -12.68 7.99 -0.95
N VAL A 102 -12.25 7.81 -2.20
CA VAL A 102 -13.05 7.13 -3.21
C VAL A 102 -12.46 5.74 -3.39
N ARG A 103 -13.31 4.72 -3.30
CA ARG A 103 -12.98 3.33 -3.53
C ARG A 103 -13.39 2.93 -4.94
N PHE A 104 -12.48 2.29 -5.67
CA PHE A 104 -12.77 1.58 -6.92
C PHE A 104 -12.71 0.06 -6.68
N THR A 105 -13.73 -0.67 -7.11
CA THR A 105 -13.87 -2.13 -7.00
C THR A 105 -14.49 -2.67 -8.29
N PRO A 106 -13.69 -2.96 -9.33
CA PRO A 106 -14.20 -3.46 -10.60
C PRO A 106 -14.79 -4.86 -10.45
N THR A 107 -15.97 -5.11 -11.01
CA THR A 107 -16.64 -6.42 -10.98
C THR A 107 -16.44 -7.26 -12.25
N SER A 108 -15.80 -6.69 -13.26
CA SER A 108 -15.49 -7.33 -14.54
C SER A 108 -14.20 -6.77 -15.11
N ASP A 109 -13.64 -7.46 -16.09
CA ASP A 109 -12.50 -6.98 -16.88
C ASP A 109 -12.91 -5.76 -17.73
N GLY A 110 -11.99 -4.82 -17.94
CA GLY A 110 -12.19 -3.66 -18.82
C GLY A 110 -12.33 -2.31 -18.11
N ALA A 111 -12.61 -1.27 -18.89
CA ALA A 111 -12.61 0.12 -18.44
C ALA A 111 -13.90 0.53 -17.71
N PHE A 112 -13.74 1.28 -16.63
CA PHE A 112 -14.80 1.88 -15.82
C PHE A 112 -14.63 3.40 -15.82
N SER A 113 -15.76 4.11 -15.89
CA SER A 113 -15.82 5.55 -15.72
C SER A 113 -16.95 5.92 -14.76
N GLY A 114 -16.73 7.00 -14.01
CA GLY A 114 -17.67 7.51 -13.03
C GLY A 114 -17.37 8.97 -12.71
N ALA A 115 -18.15 9.54 -11.81
CA ALA A 115 -17.98 10.93 -11.40
C ALA A 115 -18.23 11.09 -9.91
N LEU A 116 -17.39 11.89 -9.26
CA LEU A 116 -17.63 12.43 -7.93
C LEU A 116 -18.17 13.85 -8.10
N SER A 117 -19.41 14.08 -7.65
CA SER A 117 -20.12 15.36 -7.77
C SER A 117 -20.17 16.05 -6.41
N ILE A 118 -19.55 17.22 -6.32
CA ILE A 118 -19.42 18.00 -5.09
C ILE A 118 -20.33 19.22 -5.19
N THR A 119 -21.47 19.18 -4.52
CA THR A 119 -22.37 20.33 -4.39
C THR A 119 -21.87 21.22 -3.26
N HIS A 120 -21.67 22.50 -3.51
CA HIS A 120 -21.13 23.45 -2.52
C HIS A 120 -21.74 24.85 -2.63
N ASN A 121 -21.48 25.68 -1.62
CA ASN A 121 -21.84 27.10 -1.57
C ASN A 121 -20.70 28.07 -1.93
N ALA A 122 -19.54 27.57 -2.38
CA ALA A 122 -18.42 28.42 -2.81
C ALA A 122 -18.78 29.31 -4.00
N THR A 123 -18.15 30.48 -4.08
CA THR A 123 -18.44 31.53 -5.07
C THR A 123 -17.44 31.55 -6.24
N ASN A 124 -16.34 30.80 -6.15
CA ASN A 124 -15.26 30.80 -7.13
C ASN A 124 -15.39 29.73 -8.23
N LEU A 125 -16.22 28.71 -8.04
CA LEU A 125 -16.45 27.62 -9.00
C LEU A 125 -17.95 27.34 -9.14
N SER A 126 -18.35 26.74 -10.27
CA SER A 126 -19.72 26.27 -10.49
C SER A 126 -20.05 25.07 -9.59
N SER A 127 -21.29 25.03 -9.08
CA SER A 127 -21.81 23.92 -8.27
C SER A 127 -22.88 23.18 -9.07
N PRO A 128 -22.82 21.83 -9.21
CA PRO A 128 -21.80 20.95 -8.62
C PRO A 128 -20.44 21.02 -9.34
N LEU A 129 -19.36 20.81 -8.57
CA LEU A 129 -18.02 20.58 -9.09
C LEU A 129 -17.80 19.08 -9.32
N THR A 130 -17.40 18.71 -10.53
CA THR A 130 -17.20 17.31 -10.94
C THR A 130 -15.73 16.92 -10.92
N VAL A 131 -15.40 15.80 -10.27
CA VAL A 131 -14.12 15.11 -10.36
C VAL A 131 -14.32 13.81 -11.13
N GLN A 132 -13.54 13.63 -12.20
CA GLN A 132 -13.65 12.44 -13.05
C GLN A 132 -13.02 11.22 -12.39
N LEU A 133 -13.69 10.07 -12.47
CA LEU A 133 -13.21 8.80 -11.93
C LEU A 133 -12.96 7.82 -13.09
N LEU A 134 -11.76 7.26 -13.14
CA LEU A 134 -11.33 6.32 -14.18
C LEU A 134 -10.65 5.12 -13.53
N GLY A 135 -10.92 3.91 -14.03
CA GLY A 135 -10.25 2.70 -13.56
C GLY A 135 -10.43 1.57 -14.55
N ASN A 136 -9.63 0.51 -14.41
CA ASN A 136 -9.73 -0.71 -15.21
C ASN A 136 -9.79 -1.91 -14.28
N GLY A 137 -10.74 -2.82 -14.52
CA GLY A 137 -10.71 -4.16 -13.99
C GLY A 137 -9.76 -5.04 -14.79
N ASP A 138 -9.01 -5.89 -14.10
CA ASP A 138 -8.06 -6.82 -14.70
C ASP A 138 -8.24 -8.22 -14.12
N ALA A 139 -8.84 -9.12 -14.89
CA ALA A 139 -9.06 -10.51 -14.46
C ALA A 139 -7.76 -11.34 -14.44
N THR A 140 -6.77 -10.97 -15.27
CA THR A 140 -5.49 -11.69 -15.37
C THR A 140 -4.68 -11.57 -14.07
N ILE A 141 -4.80 -10.46 -13.34
CA ILE A 141 -4.16 -10.32 -12.01
C ILE A 141 -4.57 -11.47 -11.08
N ASN A 142 -5.88 -11.76 -10.99
CA ASN A 142 -6.37 -12.85 -10.13
C ASN A 142 -5.89 -14.22 -10.60
N GLN A 143 -5.82 -14.43 -11.91
CA GLN A 143 -5.31 -15.68 -12.47
C GLN A 143 -3.83 -15.90 -12.10
N ILE A 144 -3.00 -14.88 -12.23
CA ILE A 144 -1.57 -14.95 -11.87
C ILE A 144 -1.43 -15.21 -10.36
N ILE A 145 -2.16 -14.48 -9.51
CA ILE A 145 -2.14 -14.66 -8.05
C ILE A 145 -2.53 -16.10 -7.68
N SER A 146 -3.59 -16.64 -8.28
CA SER A 146 -4.05 -18.00 -8.03
C SER A 146 -3.00 -19.05 -8.39
N LEU A 147 -2.31 -18.88 -9.52
CA LEU A 147 -1.21 -19.75 -9.94
C LEU A 147 -0.03 -19.68 -8.97
N ILE A 148 0.38 -18.48 -8.55
CA ILE A 148 1.47 -18.29 -7.57
C ILE A 148 1.12 -18.96 -6.24
N GLN A 149 -0.08 -18.72 -5.71
CA GLN A 149 -0.53 -19.33 -4.46
C GLN A 149 -0.56 -20.85 -4.54
N SER A 150 -1.12 -21.38 -5.63
CA SER A 150 -1.16 -22.82 -5.89
C SER A 150 0.25 -23.41 -6.07
N GLY A 151 1.17 -22.67 -6.69
CA GLY A 151 2.57 -23.07 -6.84
C GLY A 151 3.28 -23.18 -5.49
N TRP A 152 3.09 -22.21 -4.60
CA TRP A 152 3.65 -22.25 -3.25
C TRP A 152 3.04 -23.35 -2.37
N GLN A 153 1.74 -23.64 -2.53
CA GLN A 153 1.10 -24.78 -1.88
C GLN A 153 1.74 -26.10 -2.34
N SER A 154 1.90 -26.30 -3.65
CA SER A 154 2.55 -27.50 -4.19
C SER A 154 4.01 -27.62 -3.77
N PHE A 155 4.73 -26.50 -3.71
CA PHE A 155 6.10 -26.45 -3.20
C PHE A 155 6.18 -26.91 -1.74
N SER A 156 5.30 -26.39 -0.88
CA SER A 156 5.23 -26.74 0.54
C SER A 156 4.87 -28.21 0.74
N ASN A 157 4.08 -28.79 -0.17
CA ASN A 157 3.75 -30.21 -0.22
C ASN A 157 4.86 -31.09 -0.83
N LYS A 158 6.04 -30.52 -1.13
CA LYS A 158 7.18 -31.18 -1.77
C LYS A 158 6.89 -31.70 -3.18
N ASN A 159 5.81 -31.24 -3.81
CA ASN A 159 5.51 -31.51 -5.21
C ASN A 159 6.13 -30.43 -6.09
N TYR A 160 7.45 -30.53 -6.28
CA TYR A 160 8.24 -29.50 -6.96
C TYR A 160 7.98 -29.43 -8.47
N ASP A 161 7.51 -30.52 -9.08
CA ASP A 161 7.12 -30.53 -10.50
C ASP A 161 5.84 -29.74 -10.73
N ASP A 162 4.78 -29.97 -9.93
CA ASP A 162 3.56 -29.17 -10.03
C ASP A 162 3.80 -27.71 -9.64
N ALA A 163 4.61 -27.47 -8.60
CA ALA A 163 5.02 -26.11 -8.22
C ALA A 163 5.69 -25.39 -9.39
N PHE A 164 6.66 -26.04 -10.04
CA PHE A 164 7.33 -25.52 -11.22
C PHE A 164 6.33 -25.18 -12.34
N THR A 165 5.43 -26.09 -12.68
CA THR A 165 4.42 -25.86 -13.74
C THR A 165 3.53 -24.66 -13.44
N LYS A 166 3.05 -24.53 -12.20
CA LYS A 166 2.20 -23.40 -11.77
C LYS A 166 2.93 -22.06 -11.88
N PHE A 167 4.17 -22.00 -11.39
CA PHE A 167 4.97 -20.79 -11.49
C PHE A 167 5.33 -20.46 -12.94
N ASP A 168 5.62 -21.46 -13.78
CA ASP A 168 5.92 -21.24 -15.19
C ASP A 168 4.72 -20.68 -15.97
N GLN A 169 3.52 -21.16 -15.67
CA GLN A 169 2.27 -20.58 -16.19
C GLN A 169 2.07 -19.13 -15.72
N ALA A 170 2.33 -18.85 -14.44
CA ALA A 170 2.24 -17.50 -13.89
C ALA A 170 3.22 -16.54 -14.59
N VAL A 171 4.48 -16.94 -14.77
CA VAL A 171 5.49 -16.16 -15.51
C VAL A 171 5.07 -15.94 -16.97
N SER A 172 4.51 -16.96 -17.62
CA SER A 172 4.06 -16.84 -19.01
C SER A 172 2.95 -15.81 -19.18
N LEU A 173 1.99 -15.77 -18.25
CA LEU A 173 0.92 -14.77 -18.24
C LEU A 173 1.44 -13.37 -17.89
N SER A 174 2.31 -13.26 -16.87
CA SER A 174 2.76 -11.96 -16.37
C SER A 174 3.70 -11.24 -17.34
N ARG A 175 4.43 -11.96 -18.20
CA ARG A 175 5.29 -11.37 -19.24
C ARG A 175 4.55 -10.51 -20.26
N ALA A 176 3.24 -10.68 -20.40
CA ALA A 176 2.45 -9.95 -21.37
C ALA A 176 2.42 -8.44 -21.12
N ASN A 177 2.66 -7.99 -19.88
CA ASN A 177 2.58 -6.58 -19.55
C ASN A 177 3.39 -6.21 -18.29
N SER A 178 4.10 -5.07 -18.34
CA SER A 178 4.88 -4.55 -17.21
C SER A 178 4.05 -4.22 -15.97
N ARG A 179 2.71 -4.10 -16.07
CA ARG A 179 1.84 -3.94 -14.90
C ARG A 179 1.93 -5.11 -13.90
N TYR A 180 2.33 -6.30 -14.38
CA TYR A 180 2.43 -7.52 -13.55
C TYR A 180 3.85 -7.72 -12.98
N ASP A 181 4.73 -6.72 -13.06
CA ASP A 181 6.15 -6.80 -12.70
C ASP A 181 6.39 -7.45 -11.32
N SER A 182 5.65 -7.04 -10.29
CA SER A 182 5.77 -7.60 -8.94
C SER A 182 5.33 -9.07 -8.86
N LEU A 183 4.27 -9.43 -9.57
CA LEU A 183 3.76 -10.81 -9.62
C LEU A 183 4.69 -11.72 -10.44
N GLN A 184 5.26 -11.20 -11.53
CA GLN A 184 6.27 -11.92 -12.30
C GLN A 184 7.49 -12.21 -11.42
N ALA A 185 7.97 -11.22 -10.67
CA ALA A 185 9.10 -11.40 -9.78
C ALA A 185 8.85 -12.50 -8.74
N GLU A 186 7.65 -12.56 -8.16
CA GLU A 186 7.27 -13.63 -7.24
C GLU A 186 7.17 -15.00 -7.91
N ALA A 187 6.59 -15.07 -9.11
CA ALA A 187 6.49 -16.31 -9.88
C ALA A 187 7.88 -16.84 -10.27
N GLU A 188 8.80 -15.97 -10.69
CA GLU A 188 10.18 -16.34 -11.01
C GLU A 188 10.95 -16.79 -9.75
N CYS A 189 10.72 -16.14 -8.60
CA CYS A 189 11.25 -16.60 -7.32
C CYS A 189 10.78 -18.04 -7.00
N GLY A 190 9.48 -18.30 -7.10
CA GLY A 190 8.91 -19.63 -6.87
C GLY A 190 9.40 -20.69 -7.85
N ARG A 191 9.51 -20.33 -9.14
CA ARG A 191 10.07 -21.22 -10.17
C ARG A 191 11.52 -21.56 -9.88
N GLY A 192 12.32 -20.55 -9.51
CA GLY A 192 13.72 -20.71 -9.13
C GLY A 192 13.92 -21.64 -7.93
N TRP A 193 13.12 -21.46 -6.87
CA TRP A 193 13.12 -22.38 -5.73
C TRP A 193 12.73 -23.80 -6.13
N SER A 194 11.69 -23.97 -6.95
CA SER A 194 11.25 -25.29 -7.42
C SER A 194 12.36 -26.01 -8.21
N ARG A 195 13.05 -25.28 -9.10
CA ARG A 195 14.21 -25.80 -9.83
C ARG A 195 15.39 -26.16 -8.91
N ALA A 196 15.65 -25.37 -7.88
CA ALA A 196 16.72 -25.66 -6.91
C ALA A 196 16.48 -27.00 -6.19
N TYR A 197 15.24 -27.26 -5.75
CA TYR A 197 14.87 -28.54 -5.13
C TYR A 197 14.89 -29.72 -6.12
N LYS A 198 14.68 -29.45 -7.41
CA LYS A 198 14.88 -30.42 -8.51
C LYS A 198 16.35 -30.58 -8.94
N ARG A 199 17.29 -29.91 -8.26
CA ARG A 199 18.75 -29.91 -8.55
C ARG A 199 19.14 -29.29 -9.90
N GLU A 200 18.27 -28.46 -10.46
CA GLU A 200 18.53 -27.71 -11.71
C GLU A 200 19.18 -26.35 -11.40
N PHE A 201 20.32 -26.37 -10.70
CA PHE A 201 20.89 -25.19 -10.03
C PHE A 201 21.20 -24.01 -10.96
N SER A 202 21.75 -24.26 -12.16
CA SER A 202 22.05 -23.18 -13.12
C SER A 202 20.79 -22.46 -13.59
N LEU A 203 19.70 -23.19 -13.80
CA LEU A 203 18.41 -22.62 -14.22
C LEU A 203 17.72 -21.93 -13.03
N ALA A 204 17.80 -22.52 -11.83
CA ALA A 204 17.33 -21.91 -10.60
C ALA A 204 17.97 -20.55 -10.34
N ARG A 205 19.30 -20.46 -10.53
CA ARG A 205 20.05 -19.20 -10.40
C ARG A 205 19.51 -18.13 -11.34
N ASN A 206 19.30 -18.46 -12.61
CA ASN A 206 18.79 -17.51 -13.59
C ASN A 206 17.40 -16.99 -13.22
N ASP A 207 16.49 -17.89 -12.80
CA ASP A 207 15.15 -17.52 -12.37
C ASP A 207 15.17 -16.58 -11.14
N LEU A 208 16.01 -16.88 -10.13
CA LEU A 208 16.13 -16.05 -8.94
C LEU A 208 16.81 -14.69 -9.21
N LEU A 209 17.75 -14.63 -10.16
CA LEU A 209 18.33 -13.36 -10.61
C LEU A 209 17.33 -12.52 -11.40
N ASN A 210 16.54 -13.13 -12.28
CA ASN A 210 15.47 -12.42 -13.01
C ASN A 210 14.43 -11.85 -12.04
N SER A 211 14.04 -12.62 -11.02
CA SER A 211 13.16 -12.15 -9.94
C SER A 211 13.68 -10.85 -9.28
N LEU A 212 15.00 -10.76 -9.04
CA LEU A 212 15.63 -9.57 -8.46
C LEU A 212 15.83 -8.41 -9.42
N ALA A 213 15.69 -8.63 -10.74
CA ALA A 213 15.85 -7.60 -11.76
C ALA A 213 14.59 -6.74 -11.98
N HIS A 214 13.45 -7.18 -11.45
CA HIS A 214 12.18 -6.44 -11.52
C HIS A 214 12.18 -5.17 -10.67
N GLN A 215 11.51 -4.11 -11.16
CA GLN A 215 11.51 -2.79 -10.52
C GLN A 215 10.63 -2.74 -9.27
N SER A 216 9.57 -3.55 -9.24
CA SER A 216 8.54 -3.56 -8.20
C SER A 216 8.60 -4.80 -7.32
N VAL A 217 9.79 -5.39 -7.14
CA VAL A 217 9.96 -6.58 -6.29
C VAL A 217 9.66 -6.25 -4.82
N SER A 218 8.81 -7.04 -4.17
CA SER A 218 8.51 -6.84 -2.75
C SER A 218 9.71 -7.24 -1.88
N GLN A 219 9.80 -6.67 -0.68
CA GLN A 219 10.90 -6.99 0.24
C GLN A 219 10.94 -8.49 0.59
N SER A 220 9.79 -9.13 0.76
CA SER A 220 9.71 -10.57 1.06
C SER A 220 10.23 -11.41 -0.11
N VAL A 221 9.82 -11.10 -1.35
CA VAL A 221 10.31 -11.78 -2.55
C VAL A 221 11.80 -11.54 -2.74
N SER A 222 12.29 -10.31 -2.53
CA SER A 222 13.72 -10.00 -2.62
C SER A 222 14.56 -10.84 -1.65
N LEU A 223 14.13 -10.95 -0.38
CA LEU A 223 14.81 -11.76 0.62
C LEU A 223 14.75 -13.25 0.27
N ASN A 224 13.60 -13.75 -0.17
CA ASN A 224 13.43 -15.15 -0.57
C ASN A 224 14.32 -15.50 -1.78
N SER A 225 14.40 -14.62 -2.78
CA SER A 225 15.25 -14.82 -3.96
C SER A 225 16.73 -14.83 -3.61
N LYS A 226 17.17 -13.91 -2.75
CA LYS A 226 18.56 -13.87 -2.25
C LYS A 226 18.91 -15.09 -1.40
N ALA A 227 18.00 -15.53 -0.53
CA ALA A 227 18.20 -16.74 0.25
C ALA A 227 18.36 -17.96 -0.67
N GLY A 228 17.50 -18.09 -1.69
CA GLY A 228 17.62 -19.14 -2.70
C GLY A 228 18.96 -19.08 -3.43
N LEU A 229 19.39 -17.88 -3.85
CA LEU A 229 20.68 -17.69 -4.52
C LEU A 229 21.85 -18.06 -3.62
N ALA A 230 21.79 -17.81 -2.31
CA ALA A 230 22.86 -18.24 -1.41
C ALA A 230 23.09 -19.76 -1.45
N PHE A 231 22.01 -20.56 -1.36
CA PHE A 231 22.11 -22.02 -1.48
C PHE A 231 22.48 -22.48 -2.88
N VAL A 232 21.93 -21.86 -3.92
CA VAL A 232 22.19 -22.23 -5.31
C VAL A 232 23.64 -21.92 -5.72
N HIS A 233 24.15 -20.74 -5.38
CA HIS A 233 25.56 -20.40 -5.61
C HIS A 233 26.48 -21.36 -4.85
N HIS A 234 26.14 -21.69 -3.60
CA HIS A 234 26.90 -22.67 -2.83
C HIS A 234 26.95 -24.04 -3.52
N ALA A 235 25.80 -24.54 -4.00
CA ALA A 235 25.71 -25.80 -4.74
C ALA A 235 26.48 -25.79 -6.09
N LEU A 236 26.68 -24.60 -6.67
CA LEU A 236 27.45 -24.38 -7.89
C LEU A 236 28.94 -24.09 -7.62
N ASN A 237 29.39 -24.15 -6.36
CA ASN A 237 30.75 -23.78 -5.91
C ASN A 237 31.11 -22.29 -6.14
N GLU A 238 30.11 -21.41 -6.22
CA GLU A 238 30.28 -19.96 -6.39
C GLU A 238 30.30 -19.27 -5.02
N PHE A 239 31.29 -19.64 -4.19
CA PHE A 239 31.31 -19.34 -2.76
C PHE A 239 31.26 -17.84 -2.42
N SER A 240 31.96 -16.98 -3.17
CA SER A 240 31.91 -15.53 -2.94
C SER A 240 30.51 -14.96 -3.15
N SER A 241 29.80 -15.43 -4.20
CA SER A 241 28.42 -15.03 -4.47
C SER A 241 27.46 -15.58 -3.41
N ALA A 242 27.67 -16.83 -2.96
CA ALA A 242 26.91 -17.43 -1.87
C ALA A 242 27.02 -16.61 -0.58
N ILE A 243 28.24 -16.20 -0.22
CA ILE A 243 28.51 -15.36 0.95
C ILE A 243 27.78 -14.03 0.82
N GLN A 244 27.93 -13.33 -0.31
CA GLN A 244 27.29 -12.04 -0.53
C GLN A 244 25.77 -12.13 -0.34
N ARG A 245 25.12 -13.12 -0.98
CA ARG A 245 23.66 -13.29 -0.90
C ARG A 245 23.19 -13.65 0.51
N ALA A 246 23.91 -14.52 1.22
CA ALA A 246 23.55 -14.89 2.59
C ALA A 246 23.67 -13.70 3.55
N LEU A 247 24.73 -12.90 3.44
CA LEU A 247 24.90 -11.68 4.25
C LEU A 247 23.82 -10.64 3.96
N GLU A 248 23.44 -10.42 2.70
CA GLU A 248 22.34 -9.52 2.35
C GLU A 248 21.02 -9.92 3.03
N VAL A 249 20.72 -11.22 3.12
CA VAL A 249 19.53 -11.71 3.82
C VAL A 249 19.66 -11.51 5.33
N LEU A 250 20.77 -11.93 5.93
CA LEU A 250 20.96 -11.90 7.39
C LEU A 250 21.09 -10.48 7.95
N ASN A 251 21.65 -9.53 7.17
CA ASN A 251 21.72 -8.13 7.56
C ASN A 251 20.34 -7.46 7.52
N ALA A 252 19.49 -7.84 6.56
CA ALA A 252 18.13 -7.31 6.46
C ALA A 252 17.15 -7.99 7.42
N ASN A 253 17.34 -9.29 7.70
CA ASN A 253 16.54 -10.06 8.65
C ASN A 253 17.41 -11.14 9.34
N PRO A 254 17.96 -10.84 10.53
CA PRO A 254 18.82 -11.78 11.26
C PRO A 254 18.14 -13.09 11.68
N ASN A 255 16.80 -13.08 11.79
CA ASN A 255 15.96 -14.22 12.15
C ASN A 255 15.17 -14.76 10.94
N TYR A 256 15.73 -14.62 9.73
CA TYR A 256 15.08 -15.06 8.50
C TYR A 256 14.58 -16.50 8.59
N VAL A 257 13.34 -16.71 8.15
CA VAL A 257 12.71 -18.02 7.95
C VAL A 257 12.00 -17.96 6.61
N PHE A 258 12.25 -18.95 5.76
CA PHE A 258 11.55 -19.08 4.50
C PHE A 258 10.14 -19.62 4.76
N ALA A 259 9.12 -18.89 4.30
CA ALA A 259 7.73 -19.18 4.61
C ALA A 259 7.23 -20.54 4.07
N TYR A 260 7.87 -21.05 3.01
CA TYR A 260 7.41 -22.24 2.29
C TYR A 260 8.24 -23.51 2.58
N ASP A 261 9.32 -23.38 3.35
CA ASP A 261 10.07 -24.52 3.90
C ASP A 261 10.79 -24.10 5.19
N ASN A 262 10.29 -24.57 6.34
CA ASN A 262 10.85 -24.22 7.65
C ASN A 262 12.27 -24.74 7.88
N ARG A 263 12.76 -25.65 7.04
CA ARG A 263 14.15 -26.10 7.07
C ARG A 263 15.09 -25.06 6.51
N VAL A 264 14.60 -24.07 5.76
CA VAL A 264 15.38 -22.96 5.21
C VAL A 264 15.22 -21.74 6.12
N TYR A 265 16.20 -21.51 6.99
CA TYR A 265 16.19 -20.43 7.97
C TYR A 265 17.61 -19.92 8.27
N TYR A 266 17.71 -18.89 9.11
CA TYR A 266 18.95 -18.14 9.34
C TYR A 266 20.16 -19.01 9.72
N LYS A 267 19.99 -20.09 10.53
CA LYS A 267 21.12 -20.98 10.86
C LYS A 267 21.64 -21.74 9.64
N ARG A 268 20.77 -22.16 8.72
CA ARG A 268 21.20 -22.79 7.46
C ARG A 268 21.95 -21.81 6.57
N LEU A 269 21.52 -20.55 6.50
CA LEU A 269 22.26 -19.51 5.78
C LEU A 269 23.65 -19.27 6.40
N ARG A 270 23.74 -19.28 7.74
CA ARG A 270 25.03 -19.22 8.44
C ARG A 270 25.90 -20.45 8.19
N LEU A 271 25.32 -21.65 8.04
CA LEU A 271 26.09 -22.83 7.63
C LEU A 271 26.63 -22.71 6.19
N VAL A 272 25.84 -22.15 5.27
CA VAL A 272 26.32 -21.81 3.93
C VAL A 272 27.48 -20.83 4.02
N LEU A 273 27.40 -19.79 4.85
CA LEU A 273 28.53 -18.89 5.10
C LEU A 273 29.75 -19.62 5.65
N ALA A 274 29.58 -20.40 6.74
CA ALA A 274 30.67 -21.13 7.38
C ALA A 274 31.41 -22.04 6.39
N GLN A 275 30.67 -22.84 5.62
CA GLN A 275 31.25 -23.73 4.62
C GLN A 275 31.90 -22.95 3.47
N SER A 276 31.31 -21.84 3.03
CA SER A 276 31.85 -21.04 1.92
C SER A 276 33.13 -20.31 2.33
N TYR A 277 33.18 -19.72 3.53
CA TYR A 277 34.39 -19.13 4.10
C TYR A 277 35.49 -20.17 4.29
N TYR A 278 35.15 -21.35 4.85
CA TYR A 278 36.09 -22.45 5.00
C TYR A 278 36.73 -22.84 3.66
N THR A 279 35.92 -23.01 2.61
CA THR A 279 36.44 -23.39 1.29
C THR A 279 37.34 -22.32 0.68
N LEU A 280 37.12 -21.04 1.00
CA LEU A 280 37.96 -19.92 0.57
C LEU A 280 39.20 -19.70 1.47
N GLY A 281 39.38 -20.51 2.52
CA GLY A 281 40.51 -20.41 3.46
C GLY A 281 40.33 -19.37 4.56
N ASP A 282 39.16 -18.75 4.69
CA ASP A 282 38.84 -17.81 5.77
C ASP A 282 38.27 -18.56 6.99
N PHE A 283 39.16 -19.27 7.69
CA PHE A 283 38.80 -20.10 8.83
C PHE A 283 38.29 -19.30 10.03
N GLN A 284 38.71 -18.04 10.17
CA GLN A 284 38.25 -17.16 11.24
C GLN A 284 36.79 -16.78 11.03
N SER A 285 36.42 -16.29 9.84
CA SER A 285 35.02 -15.96 9.53
C SER A 285 34.13 -17.20 9.58
N ALA A 286 34.64 -18.35 9.16
CA ALA A 286 33.92 -19.63 9.25
C ALA A 286 33.62 -20.03 10.71
N ALA A 287 34.63 -20.00 11.59
CA ALA A 287 34.45 -20.29 13.02
C ALA A 287 33.47 -19.31 13.69
N GLN A 288 33.54 -18.02 13.37
CA GLN A 288 32.60 -17.01 13.86
C GLN A 288 31.15 -17.31 13.49
N GLN A 289 30.89 -17.86 12.30
CA GLN A 289 29.52 -18.28 11.96
C GLN A 289 29.05 -19.46 12.81
N LEU A 290 29.93 -20.40 13.14
CA LEU A 290 29.60 -21.51 14.04
C LEU A 290 29.31 -21.02 15.47
N ASP A 291 30.07 -20.04 15.98
CA ASP A 291 29.82 -19.45 17.30
C ASP A 291 28.42 -18.82 17.39
N ILE A 292 27.91 -18.28 16.28
CA ILE A 292 26.55 -17.73 16.23
C ILE A 292 25.49 -18.85 16.14
N ILE A 293 25.80 -19.95 15.45
CA ILE A 293 24.90 -21.10 15.30
C ILE A 293 24.76 -21.88 16.62
N ASP A 294 25.89 -22.12 17.29
CA ASP A 294 26.05 -22.85 18.54
C ASP A 294 26.89 -22.05 19.56
N PRO A 295 26.27 -21.09 20.26
CA PRO A 295 26.97 -20.30 21.27
C PRO A 295 27.51 -21.12 22.45
N ALA A 296 26.96 -22.32 22.70
CA ALA A 296 27.40 -23.17 23.80
C ALA A 296 28.73 -23.88 23.49
N GLY A 297 29.02 -24.12 22.21
CA GLY A 297 30.28 -24.68 21.73
C GLY A 297 31.37 -23.65 21.44
N ALA A 298 31.08 -22.35 21.59
CA ALA A 298 32.01 -21.27 21.26
C ALA A 298 33.15 -21.12 22.31
N PRO A 299 34.36 -20.69 21.89
CA PRO A 299 34.76 -20.43 20.51
C PRO A 299 35.07 -21.72 19.74
N HIS A 300 34.59 -21.81 18.50
CA HIS A 300 34.94 -22.90 17.59
C HIS A 300 36.38 -22.75 17.08
N SER A 301 36.98 -23.88 16.69
CA SER A 301 38.38 -23.92 16.28
C SER A 301 38.59 -23.24 14.93
N THR A 302 39.73 -22.58 14.74
CA THR A 302 40.19 -22.11 13.42
C THR A 302 41.18 -23.09 12.77
N ASP A 303 41.54 -24.19 13.44
CA ASP A 303 42.29 -25.29 12.82
C ASP A 303 41.44 -25.94 11.71
N PRO A 304 41.93 -26.03 10.46
CA PRO A 304 41.11 -26.49 9.34
C PRO A 304 40.51 -27.88 9.53
N ALA A 305 41.26 -28.84 10.08
CA ALA A 305 40.80 -30.22 10.23
C ALA A 305 39.76 -30.37 11.34
N VAL A 306 39.88 -29.60 12.43
CA VAL A 306 38.86 -29.53 13.48
C VAL A 306 37.63 -28.79 12.99
N LEU A 307 37.81 -27.62 12.36
CA LEU A 307 36.72 -26.77 11.89
C LEU A 307 35.86 -27.48 10.84
N LEU A 308 36.47 -28.19 9.88
CA LEU A 308 35.70 -28.95 8.89
C LEU A 308 34.78 -29.99 9.55
N ARG A 309 35.28 -30.71 10.56
CA ARG A 309 34.47 -31.69 11.30
C ARG A 309 33.32 -31.01 12.05
N GLN A 310 33.58 -29.84 12.65
CA GLN A 310 32.53 -29.06 13.32
C GLN A 310 31.45 -28.57 12.33
N ILE A 311 31.86 -28.09 11.15
CA ILE A 311 30.91 -27.69 10.09
C ILE A 311 30.08 -28.90 9.63
N GLN A 312 30.70 -30.05 9.40
CA GLN A 312 30.03 -31.29 8.98
C GLN A 312 29.04 -31.81 10.03
N ASP A 313 29.40 -31.76 11.32
CA ASP A 313 28.49 -32.13 12.42
C ASP A 313 27.24 -31.24 12.41
N MET A 314 27.42 -29.93 12.26
CA MET A 314 26.28 -29.00 12.22
C MET A 314 25.35 -29.23 11.04
N TRP A 315 25.87 -29.60 9.86
CA TRP A 315 25.04 -29.96 8.71
C TRP A 315 24.13 -31.17 8.98
N SER A 316 24.56 -32.09 9.85
CA SER A 316 23.80 -33.29 10.22
C SER A 316 22.72 -33.02 11.26
N ARG A 317 22.92 -32.01 12.12
CA ARG A 317 22.02 -31.68 13.23
C ARG A 317 20.92 -30.69 12.86
N LEU A 318 21.21 -29.76 11.95
CA LEU A 318 20.27 -28.75 11.45
C LEU A 318 19.51 -29.28 10.24
#